data_AF-A0A3M7NBB1-F1
#
_entry.id   AF-A0A3M7NBB1-F1
#
_cell.length_a   1.000
_cell.length_b   1.000
_cell.length_c   1.000
_cell.angle_alpha   90.00
_cell.angle_beta   90.00
_cell.angle_gamma   90.00
#
_symmetry.space_group_name_H-M   'P 1'
#
loop_
_entity.id
_entity.type
_entity.pdbx_description
1 polymer ?
#
loop_
_entity_poly.entity_id
_entity_poly.type
_entity_poly.pdbx_seq_one_letter_code
_entity_poly.pdbx_strand_id
1 'polypeptide(L)'
;MEPRARAGRHKSSLNFGKELTGFLFAYGAPTHPDLLNTPHPDSAAYLATLPPTANTSHRPTPFHSPFPETLRVLDEIVTDFIIETCHEAVAHAALARRQKLTINDFKFVLRKDHMKLGRE
;
A
#
# COMPACT_ATOMS: atom_id res chain seq x y z
N MET A 1 19.39 3.76 15.42
CA MET A 1 18.54 2.94 14.54
C MET A 1 18.74 3.52 13.15
N GLU A 2 19.64 2.96 12.35
CA GLU A 2 19.90 3.46 11.00
C GLU A 2 18.66 3.22 10.12
N PRO A 3 18.29 4.17 9.25
CA PRO A 3 17.26 3.94 8.26
C PRO A 3 17.85 2.96 7.23
N ARG A 4 17.44 1.69 7.27
CA ARG A 4 17.76 0.74 6.19
C ARG A 4 16.92 1.11 4.98
N ALA A 5 17.40 2.05 4.18
CA ALA A 5 16.92 2.28 2.83
C ALA A 5 17.17 1.00 2.01
N ARG A 6 16.12 0.18 1.87
CA ARG A 6 16.14 -0.96 0.94
C ARG A 6 15.82 -0.40 -0.45
N ALA A 7 16.88 -0.13 -1.22
CA ALA A 7 16.74 0.13 -2.64
C ALA A 7 15.92 -1.01 -3.28
N GLY A 8 14.75 -0.65 -3.82
CA GLY A 8 13.75 -1.59 -4.32
C GLY A 8 14.35 -2.54 -5.35
N ARG A 9 14.48 -3.82 -4.97
CA ARG A 9 14.66 -4.89 -5.94
C ARG A 9 13.32 -5.10 -6.63
N HIS A 10 13.09 -4.31 -7.68
CA HIS A 10 12.01 -4.48 -8.63
C HIS A 10 12.13 -5.86 -9.29
N LYS A 11 11.53 -6.88 -8.68
CA LYS A 11 10.93 -7.95 -9.45
C LYS A 11 9.59 -7.39 -9.90
N SER A 12 9.30 -7.46 -11.20
CA SER A 12 8.13 -6.91 -11.88
C SER A 12 6.74 -7.41 -11.36
N SER A 13 6.68 -8.02 -10.17
CA SER A 13 5.48 -8.60 -9.57
C SER A 13 5.23 -7.96 -8.21
N LEU A 14 4.05 -7.34 -8.06
CA LEU A 14 3.53 -6.87 -6.78
C LEU A 14 3.22 -8.09 -5.90
N ASN A 15 3.43 -7.98 -4.58
CA ASN A 15 3.08 -9.04 -3.63
C ASN A 15 1.56 -9.10 -3.36
N PHE A 16 0.91 -7.94 -3.30
CA PHE A 16 -0.50 -7.77 -2.90
C PHE A 16 -1.34 -7.02 -3.94
N GLY A 17 -0.95 -7.02 -5.22
CA GLY A 17 -1.53 -6.11 -6.23
C GLY A 17 -3.06 -6.21 -6.37
N LYS A 18 -3.65 -7.42 -6.28
CA LYS A 18 -5.10 -7.61 -6.41
C LYS A 18 -5.84 -7.11 -5.17
N GLU A 19 -5.30 -7.42 -4.00
CA GLU A 19 -5.83 -7.09 -2.69
C GLU A 19 -5.79 -5.57 -2.48
N LEU A 20 -4.65 -4.94 -2.80
CA LEU A 20 -4.47 -3.50 -2.71
C LEU A 20 -5.42 -2.74 -3.64
N THR A 21 -5.68 -3.27 -4.84
CA THR A 21 -6.68 -2.69 -5.75
C THR A 21 -8.08 -2.74 -5.11
N GLY A 22 -8.46 -3.87 -4.52
CA GLY A 22 -9.74 -4.00 -3.81
C GLY A 22 -9.85 -3.09 -2.59
N PHE A 23 -8.78 -2.94 -1.81
CA PHE A 23 -8.74 -2.01 -0.68
C PHE A 23 -8.90 -0.57 -1.14
N LEU A 24 -8.14 -0.14 -2.15
CA LEU A 24 -8.25 1.23 -2.67
C LEU A 24 -9.65 1.53 -3.19
N PHE A 25 -10.30 0.55 -3.85
CA PHE A 25 -11.70 0.66 -4.25
C PHE A 25 -12.63 0.87 -3.06
N ALA A 26 -12.52 0.06 -2.01
CA ALA A 26 -13.36 0.16 -0.81
C ALA A 26 -13.15 1.48 -0.03
N TYR A 27 -11.94 2.04 -0.05
CA TYR A 27 -11.61 3.31 0.60
C TYR A 27 -11.90 4.55 -0.26
N GLY A 28 -12.51 4.40 -1.44
CA GLY A 28 -12.88 5.52 -2.30
C GLY A 28 -11.71 6.18 -3.03
N ALA A 29 -10.55 5.52 -3.09
CA ALA A 29 -9.35 6.00 -3.77
C ALA A 29 -9.22 5.71 -5.29
N PRO A 30 -10.15 5.05 -6.03
CA PRO A 30 -9.96 4.90 -7.47
C PRO A 30 -10.23 6.21 -8.23
N THR A 31 -10.62 7.29 -7.57
CA THR A 31 -10.99 8.54 -8.22
C THR A 31 -9.77 9.31 -8.73
N HIS A 32 -9.61 9.31 -10.06
CA HIS A 32 -8.66 10.15 -10.77
C HIS A 32 -8.86 11.63 -10.38
N PRO A 33 -7.79 12.41 -10.13
CA PRO A 33 -7.91 13.80 -9.66
C PRO A 33 -8.76 14.67 -10.59
N ASP A 34 -8.76 14.34 -11.88
CA ASP A 34 -9.50 15.08 -12.90
C ASP A 34 -11.01 14.80 -12.93
N LEU A 35 -11.51 13.77 -12.22
CA LEU A 35 -12.95 13.54 -12.06
C LEU A 35 -13.67 14.71 -11.37
N LEU A 36 -12.94 15.50 -10.59
CA LEU A 36 -13.49 16.64 -9.86
C LEU A 36 -13.68 17.88 -10.76
N ASN A 37 -12.98 17.95 -11.89
CA ASN A 37 -12.85 19.18 -12.67
C ASN A 37 -13.73 19.24 -13.92
N THR A 38 -14.17 18.10 -14.46
CA THR A 38 -15.02 18.07 -15.66
C THR A 38 -16.03 16.93 -15.65
N PRO A 39 -17.30 17.16 -16.02
CA PRO A 39 -18.27 16.09 -16.21
C PRO A 39 -17.85 15.28 -17.44
N HIS A 40 -17.41 14.05 -17.22
CA HIS A 40 -16.83 13.23 -18.27
C HIS A 40 -17.60 11.91 -18.43
N PRO A 41 -18.06 11.56 -19.65
CA PRO A 41 -18.93 10.41 -19.85
C PRO A 41 -18.19 9.06 -19.81
N ASP A 42 -16.89 9.03 -20.13
CA ASP A 42 -16.08 7.80 -20.17
C ASP A 42 -14.58 8.05 -19.97
N SER A 43 -13.97 7.37 -19.01
CA SER A 43 -12.53 7.42 -18.75
C SER A 43 -11.65 7.22 -19.98
N ALA A 44 -12.02 6.35 -20.92
CA ALA A 44 -11.22 6.12 -22.13
C ALA A 44 -11.21 7.35 -23.05
N ALA A 45 -12.35 8.04 -23.16
CA ALA A 45 -12.47 9.27 -23.93
C ALA A 45 -11.66 10.42 -23.32
N TYR A 46 -11.51 10.47 -21.99
CA TYR A 46 -10.72 11.51 -21.31
C TYR A 46 -9.22 11.31 -21.59
N LEU A 47 -8.77 10.07 -21.44
CA LEU A 47 -7.38 9.70 -21.68
C LEU A 47 -6.94 9.91 -23.14
N ALA A 48 -7.90 9.99 -24.07
CA ALA A 48 -7.66 10.26 -25.48
C ALA A 48 -7.52 11.77 -25.79
N THR A 49 -8.05 12.66 -24.94
CA THR A 49 -7.96 14.12 -25.14
C THR A 49 -6.73 14.75 -24.49
N LEU A 50 -6.07 14.03 -23.58
CA LEU A 50 -4.85 14.52 -22.92
C LEU A 50 -3.68 14.59 -23.92
N PRO A 51 -2.90 15.69 -23.92
CA PRO A 51 -1.66 15.74 -24.68
C PRO A 51 -0.68 14.67 -24.17
N PRO A 52 0.29 14.20 -24.98
CA PRO A 52 1.36 13.34 -24.49
C PRO A 52 2.16 14.12 -23.43
N THR A 53 1.87 13.89 -22.17
CA THR A 53 2.47 14.62 -21.07
C THR A 53 3.93 14.18 -20.91
N ALA A 54 4.87 15.11 -21.06
CA ALA A 54 6.31 14.81 -21.00
C ALA A 54 6.81 14.35 -19.61
N ASN A 55 6.03 14.54 -18.54
CA ASN A 55 6.52 14.49 -17.15
C ASN A 55 5.78 13.51 -16.23
N THR A 56 4.97 12.60 -16.76
CA THR A 56 4.48 11.45 -15.98
C THR A 56 5.02 10.19 -16.64
N SER A 57 5.82 9.43 -15.88
CA SER A 57 6.42 8.17 -16.32
C SER A 57 5.38 7.10 -16.69
N HIS A 58 4.09 7.33 -16.41
CA HIS A 58 3.01 6.40 -16.68
C HIS A 58 1.79 7.09 -17.29
N ARG A 59 1.21 6.48 -18.33
CA ARG A 59 -0.04 6.94 -18.95
C ARG A 59 -1.16 6.84 -17.92
N PRO A 60 -2.05 7.84 -17.79
CA PRO A 60 -3.13 7.77 -16.82
C PRO A 60 -4.04 6.57 -17.08
N THR A 61 -4.42 5.88 -16.00
CA THR A 61 -5.28 4.68 -16.02
C THR A 61 -6.76 5.06 -16.05
N PRO A 62 -7.66 4.16 -16.49
CA PRO A 62 -9.11 4.40 -16.40
C PRO A 62 -9.53 4.83 -14.98
N PHE A 63 -10.56 5.66 -14.87
CA PHE A 63 -11.08 6.22 -13.61
C PHE A 63 -11.52 5.21 -12.55
N HIS A 64 -11.55 3.92 -12.89
CA HIS A 64 -11.89 2.81 -12.01
C HIS A 64 -10.68 1.91 -11.70
N SER A 65 -9.46 2.36 -12.06
CA SER A 65 -8.22 1.62 -11.88
C SER A 65 -7.16 2.52 -11.23
N PRO A 66 -6.58 2.12 -10.09
CA PRO A 66 -5.55 2.92 -9.43
C PRO A 66 -4.29 3.01 -10.31
N PHE A 67 -3.54 4.10 -10.15
CA PHE A 67 -2.25 4.24 -10.83
C PHE A 67 -1.30 3.10 -10.44
N PRO A 68 -0.52 2.57 -11.40
CA PRO A 68 0.45 1.50 -11.12
C PRO A 68 1.45 1.89 -10.02
N GLU A 69 1.83 3.16 -9.95
CA GLU A 69 2.78 3.71 -8.98
C GLU A 69 2.20 3.68 -7.58
N THR A 70 0.91 3.98 -7.44
CA THR A 70 0.19 3.90 -6.16
C THR A 70 0.22 2.47 -5.65
N LEU A 71 -0.11 1.49 -6.51
CA LEU A 71 -0.05 0.07 -6.13
C LEU A 71 1.36 -0.35 -5.74
N ARG A 72 2.37 0.08 -6.50
CA ARG A 72 3.77 -0.23 -6.23
C ARG A 72 4.23 0.31 -4.89
N VAL A 73 4.02 1.60 -4.65
CA VAL A 73 4.44 2.25 -3.40
C VAL A 73 3.67 1.66 -2.21
N LEU A 74 2.38 1.38 -2.38
CA LEU A 74 1.59 0.76 -1.33
C LEU A 74 2.04 -0.69 -1.02
N ASP A 75 2.44 -1.46 -2.04
CA ASP A 75 3.02 -2.79 -1.86
C ASP A 75 4.33 -2.74 -1.06
N GLU A 76 5.20 -1.76 -1.35
CA GLU A 76 6.42 -1.51 -0.59
C GLU A 76 6.11 -1.14 0.86
N ILE A 77 5.22 -0.18 1.09
CA ILE A 77 4.81 0.27 2.44
C ILE A 77 4.24 -0.88 3.27
N VAL A 78 3.32 -1.66 2.70
CA VAL A 78 2.68 -2.77 3.42
C VAL A 78 3.69 -3.89 3.70
N THR A 79 4.57 -4.18 2.75
CA THR A 79 5.64 -5.17 2.92
C THR A 79 6.57 -4.77 4.06
N ASP A 80 7.04 -3.53 4.08
CA ASP A 80 7.92 -3.02 5.13
C ASP A 80 7.20 -3.02 6.49
N PHE A 81 5.94 -2.59 6.54
CA PHE A 81 5.13 -2.63 7.76
C PHE A 81 5.03 -4.05 8.36
N ILE A 82 4.76 -5.07 7.53
CA ILE A 82 4.67 -6.47 7.97
C ILE A 82 6.02 -6.96 8.51
N ILE A 83 7.11 -6.67 7.79
CA ILE A 83 8.46 -7.10 8.16
C ILE A 83 8.90 -6.46 9.47
N GLU A 84 8.72 -5.15 9.62
CA GLU A 84 9.09 -4.42 10.84
C GLU A 84 8.28 -4.90 12.05
N THR A 85 6.96 -5.05 11.87
CA THR A 85 6.08 -5.59 12.92
C THR A 85 6.53 -6.99 13.37
N CYS A 86 6.90 -7.86 12.43
CA CYS A 86 7.42 -9.20 12.75
C CYS A 86 8.75 -9.14 13.51
N HIS A 87 9.69 -8.27 13.12
CA HIS A 87 10.96 -8.12 13.83
C HIS A 87 10.76 -7.65 15.27
N GLU A 88 9.86 -6.69 15.51
CA GLU A 88 9.54 -6.23 16.86
C GLU A 88 8.86 -7.33 17.69
N ALA A 89 7.95 -8.10 17.07
CA ALA A 89 7.28 -9.22 17.75
C ALA A 89 8.29 -10.32 18.14
N VAL A 90 9.28 -10.60 17.28
CA VAL A 90 10.38 -11.53 17.58
C VAL A 90 11.24 -11.02 18.72
N ALA A 91 11.57 -9.72 18.73
CA ALA A 91 12.33 -9.12 19.81
C ALA A 91 11.60 -9.25 21.17
N HIS A 92 10.28 -9.04 21.17
CA HIS A 92 9.46 -9.23 22.36
C HIS A 92 9.38 -10.69 22.82
N ALA A 93 9.15 -11.63 21.89
CA ALA A 93 9.12 -13.06 22.21
C ALA A 93 10.47 -13.55 22.75
N ALA A 94 11.58 -13.08 22.19
CA ALA A 94 12.93 -13.40 22.64
C ALA A 94 13.21 -12.90 24.06
N LEU A 95 12.72 -11.70 24.42
CA LEU A 95 12.78 -11.18 25.80
C LEU A 95 12.03 -12.12 26.77
N ALA A 96 10.91 -12.68 26.32
CA ALA A 96 10.14 -13.69 27.06
C ALA A 96 10.73 -15.11 26.95
N ARG A 97 11.96 -15.27 26.45
CA ARG A 97 12.67 -16.56 26.27
C ARG A 97 11.92 -17.55 25.37
N ARG A 98 11.06 -17.06 24.47
CA ARG A 98 10.30 -17.86 23.51
C ARG A 98 10.85 -17.65 22.10
N GLN A 99 10.93 -18.75 21.35
CA GLN A 99 11.23 -18.70 19.91
C GLN A 99 9.96 -18.65 19.05
N LYS A 100 8.86 -19.23 19.56
CA LYS A 100 7.56 -19.23 18.89
C LYS A 100 6.84 -17.91 19.16
N LEU A 101 6.47 -17.22 18.09
CA LEU A 101 5.60 -16.04 18.14
C LEU A 101 4.18 -16.41 18.56
N THR A 102 3.57 -15.54 19.35
CA THR A 102 2.18 -15.64 19.80
C THR A 102 1.42 -14.37 19.46
N ILE A 103 0.09 -14.43 19.47
CA ILE A 103 -0.78 -13.25 19.25
C ILE A 103 -0.46 -12.13 20.26
N ASN A 104 -0.08 -12.49 21.50
CA ASN A 104 0.29 -11.52 22.52
C ASN A 104 1.53 -10.69 22.14
N ASP A 105 2.46 -11.25 21.38
CA ASP A 105 3.63 -10.51 20.90
C ASP A 105 3.21 -9.41 19.91
N PHE A 106 2.28 -9.71 19.00
CA PHE A 106 1.72 -8.73 18.08
C PHE A 106 0.82 -7.70 18.77
N LYS A 107 -0.02 -8.12 19.73
CA LYS A 107 -0.81 -7.19 20.56
C LYS A 107 0.09 -6.23 21.32
N PHE A 108 1.24 -6.71 21.80
CA PHE A 108 2.22 -5.85 22.45
C PHE A 108 2.86 -4.85 21.49
N VAL A 109 3.29 -5.29 20.30
CA VAL A 109 3.87 -4.40 19.27
C VAL A 109 2.88 -3.29 18.89
N LEU A 110 1.63 -3.67 18.63
CA LEU A 110 0.58 -2.74 18.20
C LEU A 110 -0.11 -1.99 19.33
N ARG A 111 0.30 -2.17 20.60
CA ARG A 111 -0.41 -1.68 21.81
C ARG A 111 -0.74 -0.18 21.86
N LYS A 112 -0.03 0.63 21.07
CA LYS A 112 -0.24 2.08 21.01
C LYS A 112 -1.26 2.50 19.95
N ASP A 113 -1.66 1.58 19.08
CA ASP A 113 -2.60 1.81 17.99
C ASP A 113 -3.80 0.88 18.19
N HIS A 114 -4.81 1.39 18.89
CA HIS A 114 -6.03 0.65 19.21
C HIS A 114 -6.82 0.28 17.96
N MET A 115 -6.72 1.04 16.87
CA MET A 115 -7.38 0.71 15.60
C MET A 115 -6.75 -0.51 14.93
N LYS A 116 -5.44 -0.72 15.10
CA LYS A 116 -4.71 -1.87 14.55
C LYS A 116 -4.77 -3.13 15.41
N LEU A 117 -5.18 -3.04 16.68
CA LEU A 117 -5.32 -4.24 17.55
C LEU A 117 -6.50 -5.14 17.17
N GLY A 118 -7.38 -4.65 16.29
CA GLY A 118 -8.65 -5.28 15.94
C GLY A 118 -9.82 -4.48 16.51
N ARG A 119 -10.97 -4.57 15.83
CA ARG A 119 -12.24 -4.15 16.43
C ARG A 119 -12.66 -5.30 17.36
N GLU A 120 -12.62 -5.05 18.66
CA GLU A 120 -13.33 -5.91 19.64
C GLU A 120 -14.85 -5.76 19.42
#